data_AF-A0A2V7H8P2-F1
#
_entry.id   AF-A0A2V7H8P2-F1
#
_cell.length_a   1.000
_cell.length_b   1.000
_cell.length_c   1.000
_cell.angle_alpha   90.00
_cell.angle_beta   90.00
_cell.angle_gamma   90.00
#
_symmetry.space_group_name_H-M   'P 1'
#
loop_
_entity.id
_entity.type
_entity.pdbx_description
1 polymer ?
#
loop_
_entity_poly.entity_id
_entity_poly.type
_entity_poly.pdbx_seq_one_letter_code
_entity_poly.pdbx_strand_id
1 'polypeptide(L)'
;INSLRARLAMRVVNVDAALANTQLTAAINGAGGLILTNADNANFPWPGDGVYNNPWSGNLGARDDWRMSNRLIDLLNSLNDPRLAIYAQPTQADPTKYAGSPNGISNTKAVPLFNTTSRPGTVFYAGKTTYGPVFGGTGQRLPTFVLSAAEVNFILAEAAERGMGGLTPAQAAGYYTAGVTASLQQWSAVAATAQQISAAAITSYLAQPSVVYQGGVAGLRQIAQQRWIALYTDGGNAWAEWRRTCIPTTVVAGVDATLTTVPRRLEYATLENTVNAASVSAAVSDQGADNLTTRLWWDKNPTAAPTYPGASCGVQNGT
;
A
#
# COMPACT_ATOMS: atom_id res chain seq x y z
N ILE A 1 -11.43 2.31 -16.93
CA ILE A 1 -10.81 3.61 -17.27
C ILE A 1 -11.19 4.69 -16.25
N ASN A 2 -12.49 4.92 -15.98
CA ASN A 2 -12.95 5.92 -15.00
C ASN A 2 -12.26 5.82 -13.63
N SER A 3 -12.10 4.62 -13.09
CA SER A 3 -11.39 4.42 -11.81
C SER A 3 -9.91 4.81 -11.86
N LEU A 4 -9.22 4.60 -12.98
CA LEU A 4 -7.83 5.05 -13.15
C LEU A 4 -7.76 6.57 -13.21
N ARG A 5 -8.73 7.21 -13.90
CA ARG A 5 -8.88 8.67 -13.91
C ARG A 5 -9.09 9.21 -12.49
N ALA A 6 -9.93 8.57 -11.67
CA ALA A 6 -10.14 8.94 -10.28
C ALA A 6 -8.86 8.81 -9.44
N ARG A 7 -8.08 7.72 -9.62
CA ARG A 7 -6.76 7.56 -8.97
C ARG A 7 -5.82 8.71 -9.32
N LEU A 8 -5.71 9.05 -10.60
CA LEU A 8 -4.82 10.12 -11.07
C LEU A 8 -5.30 11.51 -10.62
N ALA A 9 -6.61 11.74 -10.59
CA ALA A 9 -7.19 12.97 -10.05
C ALA A 9 -6.80 13.15 -8.57
N MET A 10 -6.93 12.10 -7.76
CA MET A 10 -6.49 12.15 -6.36
C MET A 10 -4.97 12.25 -6.21
N ARG A 11 -4.18 11.72 -7.16
CA ARG A 11 -2.71 11.85 -7.14
C ARG A 11 -2.27 13.32 -7.16
N VAL A 12 -3.00 14.18 -7.89
CA VAL A 12 -2.65 15.59 -8.11
C VAL A 12 -3.40 16.56 -7.20
N VAL A 13 -4.29 16.09 -6.33
CA VAL A 13 -5.19 16.94 -5.51
C VAL A 13 -4.46 18.01 -4.69
N ASN A 14 -3.24 17.71 -4.23
CA ASN A 14 -2.45 18.61 -3.40
C ASN A 14 -1.74 19.71 -4.20
N VAL A 15 -1.60 19.54 -5.52
CA VAL A 15 -0.90 20.50 -6.40
C VAL A 15 -1.85 21.23 -7.33
N ASP A 16 -2.96 20.60 -7.70
CA ASP A 16 -4.00 21.19 -8.55
C ASP A 16 -5.38 20.60 -8.16
N ALA A 17 -5.95 21.15 -7.10
CA ALA A 17 -7.26 20.73 -6.58
C ALA A 17 -8.39 21.00 -7.58
N ALA A 18 -8.28 22.04 -8.41
CA ALA A 18 -9.27 22.37 -9.43
C ALA A 18 -9.29 21.30 -10.52
N LEU A 19 -8.12 20.95 -11.07
CA LEU A 19 -8.00 19.85 -12.03
C LEU A 19 -8.46 18.53 -11.41
N ALA A 20 -8.02 18.22 -10.19
CA ALA A 20 -8.46 17.02 -9.48
C ALA A 20 -9.99 16.95 -9.38
N ASN A 21 -10.65 18.05 -9.01
CA ASN A 21 -12.10 18.12 -8.92
C ASN A 21 -12.78 17.86 -10.28
N THR A 22 -12.33 18.54 -11.34
CA THR A 22 -12.86 18.34 -12.70
C THR A 22 -12.70 16.89 -13.15
N GLN A 23 -11.53 16.28 -12.93
CA GLN A 23 -11.26 14.91 -13.35
C GLN A 23 -12.01 13.88 -12.49
N LEU A 24 -12.23 14.14 -11.21
CA LEU A 24 -13.08 13.32 -10.34
C LEU A 24 -14.54 13.35 -10.78
N THR A 25 -15.11 14.54 -10.99
CA THR A 25 -16.50 14.67 -11.48
C THR A 25 -16.69 13.91 -12.78
N ALA A 26 -15.74 14.04 -13.71
CA ALA A 26 -15.81 13.36 -14.99
C ALA A 26 -15.53 11.85 -14.89
N ALA A 27 -14.78 11.38 -13.89
CA ALA A 27 -14.63 9.96 -13.59
C ALA A 27 -15.91 9.36 -13.00
N ILE A 28 -16.53 10.04 -12.03
CA ILE A 28 -17.75 9.61 -11.33
C ILE A 28 -18.94 9.55 -12.30
N ASN A 29 -19.08 10.54 -13.18
CA ASN A 29 -20.15 10.62 -14.16
C ASN A 29 -19.85 9.90 -15.49
N GLY A 30 -18.70 9.23 -15.58
CA GLY A 30 -18.29 8.55 -16.80
C GLY A 30 -19.18 7.35 -17.12
N ALA A 31 -19.53 7.18 -18.39
CA ALA A 31 -20.23 5.97 -18.86
C ALA A 31 -19.44 4.70 -18.48
N GLY A 32 -20.16 3.65 -18.09
CA GLY A 32 -19.57 2.40 -17.59
C GLY A 32 -19.20 2.42 -16.10
N GLY A 33 -19.35 3.55 -15.42
CA GLY A 33 -19.21 3.63 -13.96
C GLY A 33 -17.78 3.41 -13.45
N LEU A 34 -17.69 3.14 -12.15
CA LEU A 34 -16.45 2.90 -11.40
C LEU A 34 -16.40 1.44 -10.92
N ILE A 35 -15.19 0.94 -10.67
CA ILE A 35 -14.95 -0.33 -9.96
C ILE A 35 -15.36 -0.14 -8.50
N LEU A 36 -16.59 -0.52 -8.13
CA LEU A 36 -17.12 -0.35 -6.76
C LEU A 36 -17.26 -1.66 -5.99
N THR A 37 -17.25 -2.79 -6.69
CA THR A 37 -17.34 -4.12 -6.08
C THR A 37 -16.17 -5.00 -6.49
N ASN A 38 -15.85 -6.02 -5.69
CA ASN A 38 -14.74 -6.92 -5.99
C ASN A 38 -14.92 -7.71 -7.30
N ALA A 39 -16.15 -7.84 -7.80
CA ALA A 39 -16.42 -8.46 -9.10
C ALA A 39 -15.86 -7.64 -10.27
N ASP A 40 -15.71 -6.32 -10.09
CA ASP A 40 -15.23 -5.39 -11.11
C ASP A 40 -13.71 -5.15 -11.02
N ASN A 41 -13.02 -5.80 -10.07
CA ASN A 41 -11.59 -5.59 -9.81
C ASN A 41 -10.77 -5.81 -11.08
N ALA A 42 -9.95 -4.82 -11.45
CA ALA A 42 -8.96 -5.00 -12.49
C ALA A 42 -7.79 -5.80 -11.92
N ASN A 43 -7.67 -7.05 -12.34
CA ASN A 43 -6.64 -7.97 -11.86
C ASN A 43 -5.98 -8.70 -13.05
N PHE A 44 -4.69 -9.00 -12.88
CA PHE A 44 -3.95 -9.86 -13.80
C PHE A 44 -3.93 -11.28 -13.21
N PRO A 45 -4.60 -12.25 -13.86
CA PRO A 45 -4.60 -13.63 -13.40
C PRO A 45 -3.27 -14.31 -13.76
N TRP A 46 -2.78 -15.15 -12.86
CA TRP A 46 -1.61 -15.99 -13.10
C TRP A 46 -2.03 -17.46 -13.19
N PRO A 47 -1.70 -18.18 -14.26
CA PRO A 47 -2.06 -19.59 -14.38
C PRO A 47 -1.30 -20.48 -13.39
N GLY A 48 -0.14 -20.04 -12.91
CA GLY A 48 0.62 -20.77 -11.88
C GLY A 48 1.17 -22.11 -12.39
N ASP A 49 1.49 -22.18 -13.69
CA ASP A 49 1.88 -23.40 -14.43
C ASP A 49 3.38 -23.69 -14.39
N GLY A 50 4.17 -22.89 -13.66
CA GLY A 50 5.63 -23.02 -13.62
C GLY A 50 6.36 -22.08 -14.59
N VAL A 51 5.68 -21.57 -15.62
CA VAL A 51 6.24 -20.63 -16.61
C VAL A 51 5.71 -19.22 -16.35
N TYR A 52 4.39 -19.09 -16.25
CA TYR A 52 3.69 -17.85 -15.96
C TYR A 52 3.16 -17.88 -14.53
N ASN A 53 4.06 -17.61 -13.59
CA ASN A 53 3.74 -17.56 -12.17
C ASN A 53 3.60 -16.11 -11.68
N ASN A 54 2.82 -15.93 -10.63
CA ASN A 54 2.81 -14.67 -9.90
C ASN A 54 4.25 -14.30 -9.47
N PRO A 55 4.74 -13.09 -9.78
CA PRO A 55 6.14 -12.71 -9.53
C PRO A 55 6.48 -12.62 -8.04
N TRP A 56 5.52 -12.24 -7.18
CA TRP A 56 5.72 -12.27 -5.73
C TRP A 56 5.90 -13.71 -5.26
N SER A 57 5.01 -14.62 -5.66
CA SER A 57 5.14 -16.02 -5.30
C SER A 57 6.44 -16.64 -5.81
N GLY A 58 6.85 -16.33 -7.05
CA GLY A 58 8.11 -16.81 -7.62
C GLY A 58 9.32 -16.36 -6.80
N ASN A 59 9.37 -15.09 -6.41
CA ASN A 59 10.49 -14.52 -5.66
C ASN A 59 10.51 -15.00 -4.19
N LEU A 60 9.35 -14.98 -3.53
CA LEU A 60 9.20 -15.43 -2.15
C LEU A 60 9.42 -16.94 -2.00
N GLY A 61 9.07 -17.72 -3.04
CA GLY A 61 9.26 -19.16 -3.07
C GLY A 61 10.70 -19.61 -3.33
N ALA A 62 11.61 -18.70 -3.69
CA ALA A 62 13.00 -18.99 -4.02
C ALA A 62 13.98 -18.77 -2.86
N ARG A 63 13.56 -18.07 -1.80
CA ARG A 63 14.40 -17.70 -0.65
C ARG A 63 13.59 -17.70 0.65
N ASP A 64 14.26 -17.96 1.77
CA ASP A 64 13.63 -18.00 3.10
C ASP A 64 13.99 -16.81 3.99
N ASP A 65 14.69 -15.81 3.48
CA ASP A 65 15.13 -14.63 4.25
C ASP A 65 14.19 -13.42 4.09
N TRP A 66 13.07 -13.59 3.37
CA TRP A 66 12.01 -12.58 3.30
C TRP A 66 11.32 -12.42 4.65
N ARG A 67 11.35 -11.21 5.22
CA ARG A 67 10.66 -10.89 6.47
C ARG A 67 9.75 -9.68 6.30
N MET A 68 8.61 -9.73 6.97
CA MET A 68 7.61 -8.67 7.00
C MET A 68 8.20 -7.44 7.68
N SER A 69 7.88 -6.25 7.18
CA SER A 69 8.25 -4.99 7.83
C SER A 69 7.53 -4.83 9.17
N ASN A 70 8.25 -4.42 10.22
CA ASN A 70 7.62 -4.06 11.50
C ASN A 70 6.63 -2.90 11.35
N ARG A 71 6.86 -1.97 10.41
CA ARG A 71 5.97 -0.84 10.16
C ARG A 71 4.56 -1.28 9.76
N LEU A 72 4.44 -2.40 9.03
CA LEU A 72 3.16 -3.00 8.66
C LEU A 72 2.61 -3.89 9.77
N ILE A 73 3.43 -4.78 10.34
CA ILE A 73 2.96 -5.76 11.34
C ILE A 73 2.49 -5.05 12.61
N ASP A 74 3.23 -4.07 13.11
CA ASP A 74 2.86 -3.32 14.31
C ASP A 74 1.56 -2.53 14.09
N LEU A 75 1.38 -1.97 12.89
CA LEU A 75 0.14 -1.29 12.51
C LEU A 75 -1.05 -2.26 12.51
N LEU A 76 -0.93 -3.42 11.85
CA LEU A 76 -2.02 -4.39 11.79
C LEU A 76 -2.35 -4.99 13.17
N ASN A 77 -1.33 -5.25 14.00
CA ASN A 77 -1.52 -5.65 15.39
C ASN A 77 -2.29 -4.58 16.19
N SER A 78 -1.93 -3.30 16.05
CA SER A 78 -2.62 -2.20 16.76
C SER A 78 -4.10 -2.05 16.38
N LEU A 79 -4.49 -2.55 15.20
CA LEU A 79 -5.86 -2.53 14.68
C LEU A 79 -6.58 -3.87 14.89
N ASN A 80 -5.94 -4.88 15.50
CA ASN A 80 -6.42 -6.26 15.51
C ASN A 80 -6.93 -6.69 14.13
N ASP A 81 -6.12 -6.42 13.09
CA ASP A 81 -6.56 -6.50 11.71
C ASP A 81 -6.66 -7.94 11.22
N PRO A 82 -7.82 -8.42 10.75
CA PRO A 82 -7.98 -9.80 10.30
C PRO A 82 -7.19 -10.10 9.03
N ARG A 83 -6.70 -9.10 8.29
CA ARG A 83 -5.77 -9.33 7.14
C ARG A 83 -4.39 -9.78 7.59
N LEU A 84 -4.01 -9.59 8.86
CA LEU A 84 -2.68 -9.95 9.35
C LEU A 84 -2.34 -11.42 9.11
N ALA A 85 -3.29 -12.33 9.38
CA ALA A 85 -3.11 -13.76 9.18
C ALA A 85 -2.99 -14.15 7.69
N ILE A 86 -3.43 -13.28 6.77
CA ILE A 86 -3.30 -13.48 5.32
C ILE A 86 -1.99 -12.87 4.83
N TYR A 87 -1.58 -11.72 5.37
CA TYR A 87 -0.41 -10.97 4.91
C TYR A 87 0.90 -11.56 5.41
N ALA A 88 0.85 -12.22 6.57
CA ALA A 88 2.00 -12.74 7.28
C ALA A 88 1.75 -14.15 7.79
N GLN A 89 2.84 -14.88 8.04
CA GLN A 89 2.81 -16.09 8.86
C GLN A 89 3.19 -15.75 10.30
N PRO A 90 2.75 -16.53 11.29
CA PRO A 90 3.30 -16.43 12.63
C PRO A 90 4.82 -16.62 12.63
N THR A 91 5.49 -16.10 13.66
CA THR A 91 6.94 -16.28 13.81
C THR A 91 7.29 -17.76 14.02
N GLN A 92 8.49 -18.17 13.59
CA GLN A 92 8.93 -19.54 13.81
C GLN A 92 9.13 -19.87 15.29
N ALA A 93 9.59 -18.90 16.09
CA ALA A 93 9.82 -19.05 17.52
C ALA A 93 8.52 -19.14 18.34
N ASP A 94 7.44 -18.52 17.86
CA ASP A 94 6.13 -18.51 18.53
C ASP A 94 5.01 -18.50 17.48
N PRO A 95 4.29 -19.64 17.30
CA PRO A 95 3.25 -19.77 16.29
C PRO A 95 1.97 -18.97 16.61
N THR A 96 1.92 -18.29 17.75
CA THR A 96 0.80 -17.41 18.14
C THR A 96 1.08 -15.92 17.86
N LYS A 97 2.31 -15.57 17.49
CA LYS A 97 2.74 -14.17 17.34
C LYS A 97 3.06 -13.81 15.91
N TYR A 98 2.75 -12.57 15.56
CA TYR A 98 3.23 -11.91 14.35
C TYR A 98 4.15 -10.77 14.75
N ALA A 99 5.34 -10.72 14.15
CA ALA A 99 6.32 -9.68 14.43
C ALA A 99 7.05 -9.31 13.14
N GLY A 100 7.26 -8.03 12.88
CA GLY A 100 8.04 -7.62 11.71
C GLY A 100 9.50 -7.37 12.04
N SER A 101 10.35 -7.44 11.02
CA SER A 101 11.74 -7.04 11.09
C SER A 101 11.89 -5.52 10.91
N PRO A 102 12.78 -4.84 11.65
CA PRO A 102 13.10 -3.44 11.40
C PRO A 102 13.61 -3.23 9.97
N ASN A 103 13.06 -2.23 9.28
CA ASN A 103 13.52 -1.87 7.94
C ASN A 103 14.92 -1.25 7.99
N GLY A 104 15.73 -1.51 6.95
CA GLY A 104 17.02 -0.85 6.74
C GLY A 104 18.05 -1.10 7.84
N ILE A 105 18.08 -2.32 8.39
CA ILE A 105 19.16 -2.82 9.25
C ILE A 105 20.21 -3.58 8.42
N SER A 106 21.43 -3.66 8.91
CA SER A 106 22.48 -4.47 8.28
C SER A 106 22.16 -5.98 8.28
N ASN A 107 22.74 -6.74 7.35
CA ASN A 107 22.58 -8.20 7.27
C ASN A 107 22.96 -8.88 8.59
N THR A 108 24.03 -8.42 9.26
CA THR A 108 24.48 -8.96 10.56
C THR A 108 23.42 -8.80 11.64
N LYS A 109 22.64 -7.71 11.63
CA LYS A 109 21.53 -7.50 12.57
C LYS A 109 20.25 -8.22 12.15
N ALA A 110 20.05 -8.45 10.84
CA ALA A 110 18.85 -9.11 10.31
C ALA A 110 18.83 -10.62 10.55
N VAL A 111 19.96 -11.31 10.35
CA VAL A 111 20.04 -12.79 10.43
C VAL A 111 19.53 -13.34 11.79
N PRO A 112 19.90 -12.78 12.95
CA PRO A 112 19.39 -13.25 14.24
C PRO A 112 17.87 -13.12 14.42
N LEU A 113 17.21 -12.27 13.63
CA LEU A 113 15.76 -12.02 13.72
C LEU A 113 14.93 -13.00 12.89
N PHE A 114 15.55 -13.88 12.09
CA PHE A 114 14.81 -14.73 11.17
C PHE A 114 13.81 -15.67 11.84
N ASN A 115 14.08 -16.11 13.08
CA ASN A 115 13.18 -16.98 13.84
C ASN A 115 12.09 -16.20 14.58
N THR A 116 12.32 -14.93 14.88
CA THR A 116 11.43 -14.08 15.70
C THR A 116 10.66 -13.06 14.86
N THR A 117 10.77 -13.10 13.54
CA THR A 117 10.05 -12.22 12.62
C THR A 117 9.28 -13.04 11.58
N SER A 118 8.11 -12.54 11.24
CA SER A 118 7.15 -13.14 10.32
C SER A 118 7.65 -13.13 8.89
N ARG A 119 7.39 -14.21 8.16
CA ARG A 119 7.41 -14.26 6.69
C ARG A 119 6.13 -13.67 6.09
N PRO A 120 6.14 -13.33 4.80
CA PRO A 120 4.91 -13.13 4.04
C PRO A 120 3.95 -14.31 4.20
N GLY A 121 2.65 -14.05 4.07
CA GLY A 121 1.60 -15.01 4.33
C GLY A 121 1.62 -16.21 3.40
N THR A 122 0.95 -17.28 3.83
CA THR A 122 0.92 -18.57 3.10
C THR A 122 0.35 -18.47 1.70
N VAL A 123 -0.51 -17.49 1.44
CA VAL A 123 -1.11 -17.20 0.11
C VAL A 123 -0.06 -16.97 -0.99
N PHE A 124 1.15 -16.56 -0.63
CA PHE A 124 2.24 -16.35 -1.58
C PHE A 124 3.03 -17.63 -1.89
N TYR A 125 2.83 -18.71 -1.14
CA TYR A 125 3.61 -19.94 -1.26
C TYR A 125 2.78 -21.08 -1.86
N ALA A 126 3.31 -21.73 -2.89
CA ALA A 126 2.69 -22.87 -3.53
C ALA A 126 2.92 -24.16 -2.72
N GLY A 127 2.11 -24.37 -1.67
CA GLY A 127 2.12 -25.61 -0.87
C GLY A 127 3.28 -25.79 0.10
N LYS A 128 4.34 -24.95 0.02
CA LYS A 128 5.46 -24.93 0.97
C LYS A 128 5.39 -23.74 1.90
N THR A 129 4.59 -23.89 2.95
CA THR A 129 4.27 -22.82 3.91
C THR A 129 5.10 -22.86 5.18
N THR A 130 6.04 -23.80 5.31
CA THR A 130 6.93 -23.91 6.48
C THR A 130 8.19 -23.08 6.30
N TYR A 131 8.72 -22.56 7.41
CA TYR A 131 10.06 -21.95 7.47
C TYR A 131 11.13 -22.99 7.11
N GLY A 132 12.20 -22.56 6.45
CA GLY A 132 13.32 -23.40 6.04
C GLY A 132 13.65 -23.36 4.55
N PRO A 133 14.71 -24.09 4.13
CA PRO A 133 15.33 -23.97 2.80
C PRO A 133 14.55 -24.69 1.69
N VAL A 134 13.28 -25.04 1.91
CA VAL A 134 12.52 -25.83 0.95
C VAL A 134 11.79 -24.90 -0.01
N PHE A 135 12.35 -24.75 -1.20
CA PHE A 135 11.87 -23.84 -2.24
C PHE A 135 11.02 -24.53 -3.30
N GLY A 136 10.08 -23.81 -3.91
CA GLY A 136 9.30 -24.23 -5.08
C GLY A 136 7.98 -24.98 -4.81
N GLY A 137 7.09 -24.99 -5.80
CA GLY A 137 5.77 -25.62 -5.80
C GLY A 137 4.94 -25.11 -6.99
N THR A 138 3.93 -25.87 -7.43
CA THR A 138 3.04 -25.48 -8.54
C THR A 138 1.78 -24.79 -8.01
N GLY A 139 1.14 -23.93 -8.82
CA GLY A 139 -0.09 -23.25 -8.41
C GLY A 139 0.11 -21.87 -7.78
N GLN A 140 1.16 -21.14 -8.18
CA GLN A 140 1.41 -19.73 -7.83
C GLN A 140 0.41 -18.78 -8.52
N ARG A 141 -0.87 -18.92 -8.18
CA ARG A 141 -2.03 -18.34 -8.88
C ARG A 141 -2.56 -17.03 -8.28
N LEU A 142 -1.94 -16.52 -7.22
CA LEU A 142 -2.38 -15.27 -6.59
C LEU A 142 -2.47 -14.16 -7.65
N PRO A 143 -3.65 -13.58 -7.93
CA PRO A 143 -3.77 -12.52 -8.92
C PRO A 143 -2.98 -11.28 -8.51
N THR A 144 -2.47 -10.54 -9.49
CA THR A 144 -1.96 -9.18 -9.26
C THR A 144 -3.13 -8.21 -9.34
N PHE A 145 -3.46 -7.56 -8.23
CA PHE A 145 -4.48 -6.52 -8.21
C PHE A 145 -3.90 -5.22 -8.79
N VAL A 146 -4.45 -4.76 -9.92
CA VAL A 146 -3.97 -3.56 -10.62
C VAL A 146 -4.74 -2.32 -10.16
N LEU A 147 -6.06 -2.46 -9.97
CA LEU A 147 -6.95 -1.41 -9.44
C LEU A 147 -8.20 -2.08 -8.85
N SER A 148 -8.38 -1.93 -7.54
CA SER A 148 -9.43 -2.64 -6.80
C SER A 148 -10.57 -1.73 -6.35
N ALA A 149 -11.72 -2.33 -6.08
CA ALA A 149 -12.86 -1.71 -5.46
C ALA A 149 -12.52 -1.11 -4.10
N ALA A 150 -11.65 -1.77 -3.32
CA ALA A 150 -11.15 -1.21 -2.06
C ALA A 150 -10.50 0.16 -2.30
N GLU A 151 -9.57 0.24 -3.24
CA GLU A 151 -8.88 1.48 -3.56
C GLU A 151 -9.83 2.57 -4.07
N VAL A 152 -10.74 2.22 -4.98
CA VAL A 152 -11.68 3.18 -5.57
C VAL A 152 -12.66 3.70 -4.52
N ASN A 153 -13.16 2.84 -3.62
CA ASN A 153 -13.97 3.29 -2.50
C ASN A 153 -13.18 4.22 -1.57
N PHE A 154 -11.89 3.96 -1.31
CA PHE A 154 -11.07 4.92 -0.53
C PHE A 154 -10.82 6.25 -1.27
N ILE A 155 -10.68 6.22 -2.60
CA ILE A 155 -10.63 7.44 -3.43
C ILE A 155 -11.93 8.25 -3.27
N LEU A 156 -13.08 7.60 -3.33
CA LEU A 156 -14.39 8.25 -3.18
C LEU A 156 -14.63 8.73 -1.74
N ALA A 157 -14.15 7.99 -0.74
CA ALA A 157 -14.21 8.42 0.66
C ALA A 157 -13.41 9.71 0.89
N GLU A 158 -12.19 9.79 0.34
CA GLU A 158 -11.38 11.00 0.42
C GLU A 158 -12.00 12.15 -0.38
N ALA A 159 -12.51 11.89 -1.59
CA ALA A 159 -13.19 12.90 -2.39
C ALA A 159 -14.44 13.44 -1.68
N ALA A 160 -15.23 12.57 -1.07
CA ALA A 160 -16.42 12.92 -0.28
C ALA A 160 -16.05 13.79 0.93
N GLU A 161 -15.07 13.39 1.74
CA GLU A 161 -14.64 14.17 2.89
C GLU A 161 -14.10 15.56 2.49
N ARG A 162 -13.51 15.66 1.29
CA ARG A 162 -13.04 16.93 0.72
C ARG A 162 -14.13 17.75 0.00
N GLY A 163 -15.35 17.22 -0.14
CA GLY A 163 -16.42 17.88 -0.90
C GLY A 163 -16.13 18.00 -2.40
N MET A 164 -15.42 17.03 -2.98
CA MET A 164 -14.97 17.05 -4.38
C MET A 164 -15.74 16.06 -5.25
N GLY A 165 -15.70 16.25 -6.57
CA GLY A 165 -16.29 15.32 -7.53
C GLY A 165 -17.82 15.32 -7.53
N GLY A 166 -18.46 16.30 -6.89
CA GLY A 166 -19.91 16.31 -6.64
C GLY A 166 -20.34 15.50 -5.41
N LEU A 167 -19.39 15.05 -4.60
CA LEU A 167 -19.65 14.35 -3.34
C LEU A 167 -19.63 15.31 -2.15
N THR A 168 -20.19 14.86 -1.03
CA THR A 168 -20.29 15.61 0.22
C THR A 168 -19.69 14.82 1.38
N PRO A 169 -19.23 15.49 2.46
CA PRO A 169 -18.66 14.80 3.62
C PRO A 169 -19.59 13.75 4.25
N ALA A 170 -20.92 13.93 4.14
CA ALA A 170 -21.92 12.98 4.62
C ALA A 170 -21.80 11.59 3.96
N GLN A 171 -21.19 11.49 2.77
CA GLN A 171 -21.02 10.23 2.03
C GLN A 171 -19.70 9.52 2.37
N ALA A 172 -18.75 10.20 3.03
CA ALA A 172 -17.40 9.68 3.25
C ALA A 172 -17.39 8.40 4.10
N ALA A 173 -18.20 8.34 5.16
CA ALA A 173 -18.32 7.16 6.03
C ALA A 173 -18.77 5.90 5.27
N GLY A 174 -19.71 6.06 4.33
CA GLY A 174 -20.22 4.96 3.51
C GLY A 174 -19.13 4.39 2.59
N TYR A 175 -18.43 5.25 1.86
CA TYR A 175 -17.33 4.82 0.98
C TYR A 175 -16.14 4.26 1.77
N TYR A 176 -15.79 4.84 2.91
CA TYR A 176 -14.75 4.29 3.78
C TYR A 176 -15.08 2.86 4.22
N THR A 177 -16.30 2.64 4.71
CA THR A 177 -16.77 1.33 5.15
C THR A 177 -16.79 0.32 3.99
N ALA A 178 -17.23 0.74 2.82
CA ALA A 178 -17.20 -0.08 1.61
C ALA A 178 -15.77 -0.44 1.18
N GLY A 179 -14.82 0.50 1.29
CA GLY A 179 -13.41 0.26 0.98
C GLY A 179 -12.74 -0.74 1.92
N VAL A 180 -12.98 -0.61 3.23
CA VAL A 180 -12.49 -1.57 4.22
C VAL A 180 -13.08 -2.95 3.96
N THR A 181 -14.41 -3.03 3.78
CA THR A 181 -15.12 -4.28 3.52
C THR A 181 -14.60 -4.97 2.26
N ALA A 182 -14.47 -4.21 1.15
CA ALA A 182 -13.95 -4.73 -0.11
C ALA A 182 -12.53 -5.27 0.04
N SER A 183 -11.66 -4.58 0.80
CA SER A 183 -10.29 -5.04 1.07
C SER A 183 -10.27 -6.37 1.84
N LEU A 184 -11.06 -6.47 2.92
CA LEU A 184 -11.17 -7.69 3.71
C LEU A 184 -11.67 -8.86 2.87
N GLN A 185 -12.73 -8.64 2.10
CA GLN A 185 -13.31 -9.66 1.22
C GLN A 185 -12.36 -10.07 0.10
N GLN A 186 -11.66 -9.13 -0.53
CA GLN A 186 -10.70 -9.40 -1.61
C GLN A 186 -9.61 -10.35 -1.11
N TRP A 187 -9.04 -10.05 0.06
CA TRP A 187 -7.97 -10.85 0.64
C TRP A 187 -8.47 -12.19 1.18
N SER A 188 -9.67 -12.22 1.80
CA SER A 188 -10.31 -13.47 2.22
C SER A 188 -10.54 -14.42 1.05
N ALA A 189 -10.96 -13.90 -0.12
CA ALA A 189 -11.24 -14.71 -1.30
C ALA A 189 -10.01 -15.42 -1.89
N VAL A 190 -8.81 -14.88 -1.67
CA VAL A 190 -7.54 -15.49 -2.12
C VAL A 190 -6.79 -16.21 -1.01
N ALA A 191 -7.25 -16.09 0.24
CA ALA A 191 -6.62 -16.72 1.39
C ALA A 191 -6.84 -18.24 1.40
N ALA A 192 -5.92 -18.96 2.04
CA ALA A 192 -6.17 -20.35 2.40
C ALA A 192 -7.34 -20.44 3.40
N THR A 193 -8.07 -21.56 3.39
CA THR A 193 -9.33 -21.74 4.14
C THR A 193 -9.22 -21.37 5.61
N ALA A 194 -8.11 -21.71 6.27
CA ALA A 194 -7.87 -21.41 7.68
C ALA A 194 -7.67 -19.91 7.99
N GLN A 195 -7.41 -19.09 6.97
CA GLN A 195 -7.19 -17.64 7.08
C GLN A 195 -8.34 -16.82 6.45
N GLN A 196 -9.42 -17.48 5.99
CA GLN A 196 -10.58 -16.77 5.46
C GLN A 196 -11.24 -15.92 6.56
N ILE A 197 -11.61 -14.70 6.19
CA ILE A 197 -12.26 -13.73 7.07
C ILE A 197 -13.77 -13.93 6.97
N SER A 198 -14.41 -14.25 8.08
CA SER A 198 -15.86 -14.42 8.16
C SER A 198 -16.61 -13.09 8.13
N ALA A 199 -17.89 -13.12 7.76
CA ALA A 199 -18.75 -11.92 7.82
C ALA A 199 -18.82 -11.33 9.24
N ALA A 200 -18.85 -12.18 10.28
CA ALA A 200 -18.81 -11.74 11.66
C ALA A 200 -17.51 -11.00 12.00
N ALA A 201 -16.35 -11.52 11.55
CA ALA A 201 -15.06 -10.87 11.76
C ALA A 201 -14.97 -9.50 11.05
N ILE A 202 -15.55 -9.37 9.86
CA ILE A 202 -15.65 -8.08 9.16
C ILE A 202 -16.48 -7.09 9.98
N THR A 203 -17.67 -7.51 10.44
CA THR A 203 -18.52 -6.66 11.28
C THR A 203 -17.82 -6.23 12.57
N SER A 204 -17.15 -7.16 13.26
CA SER A 204 -16.38 -6.85 14.47
C SER A 204 -15.23 -5.89 14.20
N TYR A 205 -14.51 -6.06 13.08
CA TYR A 205 -13.41 -5.18 12.70
C TYR A 205 -13.91 -3.74 12.43
N LEU A 206 -15.00 -3.59 11.67
CA LEU A 206 -15.59 -2.29 11.37
C LEU A 206 -16.14 -1.57 12.61
N ALA A 207 -16.53 -2.31 13.64
CA ALA A 207 -17.02 -1.78 14.90
C ALA A 207 -15.91 -1.36 15.89
N GLN A 208 -14.63 -1.65 15.60
CA GLN A 208 -13.54 -1.26 16.48
C GLN A 208 -13.44 0.27 16.58
N PRO A 209 -13.27 0.87 17.77
CA PRO A 209 -13.16 2.33 17.92
C PRO A 209 -12.06 2.97 17.07
N SER A 210 -10.94 2.26 16.87
CA SER A 210 -9.82 2.69 16.02
C SER A 210 -10.13 2.64 14.51
N VAL A 211 -11.15 1.88 14.11
CA VAL A 211 -11.55 1.65 12.71
C VAL A 211 -12.79 2.44 12.33
N VAL A 212 -13.72 2.70 13.26
CA VAL A 212 -14.93 3.51 13.00
C VAL A 212 -14.54 4.90 12.47
N TYR A 213 -15.13 5.30 11.35
CA TYR A 213 -14.83 6.55 10.66
C TYR A 213 -15.15 7.78 11.53
N GLN A 214 -14.19 8.71 11.66
CA GLN A 214 -14.30 9.88 12.54
C GLN A 214 -14.58 11.22 11.82
N GLY A 215 -14.56 11.24 10.47
CA GLY A 215 -14.69 12.48 9.70
C GLY A 215 -13.52 13.46 9.89
N GLY A 216 -13.53 14.55 9.12
CA GLY A 216 -12.51 15.58 9.11
C GLY A 216 -11.09 15.05 8.89
N VAL A 217 -10.13 15.67 9.58
CA VAL A 217 -8.72 15.29 9.52
C VAL A 217 -8.49 13.84 9.99
N ALA A 218 -9.20 13.41 11.02
CA ALA A 218 -9.08 12.05 11.54
C ALA A 218 -9.57 11.01 10.50
N GLY A 219 -10.72 11.28 9.87
CA GLY A 219 -11.27 10.46 8.79
C GLY A 219 -10.32 10.35 7.60
N LEU A 220 -9.70 11.45 7.18
CA LEU A 220 -8.73 11.43 6.06
C LEU A 220 -7.46 10.63 6.39
N ARG A 221 -6.99 10.65 7.64
CA ARG A 221 -5.91 9.76 8.10
C ARG A 221 -6.35 8.30 8.08
N GLN A 222 -7.58 7.99 8.53
CA GLN A 222 -8.11 6.62 8.49
C GLN A 222 -8.23 6.10 7.06
N ILE A 223 -8.74 6.92 6.13
CA ILE A 223 -8.85 6.58 4.71
C ILE A 223 -7.45 6.28 4.13
N ALA A 224 -6.49 7.16 4.33
CA ALA A 224 -5.14 6.97 3.80
C ALA A 224 -4.45 5.72 4.38
N GLN A 225 -4.62 5.47 5.68
CA GLN A 225 -4.07 4.29 6.35
C GLN A 225 -4.69 3.00 5.84
N GLN A 226 -6.02 2.93 5.77
CA GLN A 226 -6.72 1.74 5.28
C GLN A 226 -6.46 1.49 3.80
N ARG A 227 -6.32 2.56 2.99
CA ARG A 227 -5.90 2.46 1.59
C ARG A 227 -4.47 1.92 1.46
N TRP A 228 -3.54 2.39 2.28
CA TRP A 228 -2.17 1.87 2.29
C TRP A 228 -2.12 0.38 2.64
N ILE A 229 -2.89 -0.06 3.65
CA ILE A 229 -3.03 -1.49 3.98
C ILE A 229 -3.60 -2.27 2.78
N ALA A 230 -4.64 -1.76 2.13
CA ALA A 230 -5.27 -2.42 0.99
C ALA A 230 -4.35 -2.58 -0.24
N LEU A 231 -3.31 -1.74 -0.36
CA LEU A 231 -2.34 -1.73 -1.46
C LEU A 231 -1.13 -2.66 -1.24
N TYR A 232 -1.17 -3.58 -0.28
CA TYR A 232 -0.01 -4.40 0.16
C TYR A 232 0.82 -5.05 -0.98
N THR A 233 0.20 -5.56 -2.05
CA THR A 233 0.91 -6.15 -3.21
C THR A 233 1.17 -5.18 -4.37
N ASP A 234 0.64 -3.97 -4.29
CA ASP A 234 0.88 -2.86 -5.21
C ASP A 234 1.76 -1.80 -4.51
N GLY A 235 3.00 -2.21 -4.21
CA GLY A 235 3.97 -1.38 -3.49
C GLY A 235 4.27 -0.04 -4.19
N GLY A 236 4.15 0.00 -5.51
CA GLY A 236 4.32 1.24 -6.29
C GLY A 236 3.23 2.27 -5.99
N ASN A 237 1.96 1.87 -6.01
CA ASN A 237 0.87 2.78 -5.63
C ASN A 237 0.84 3.03 -4.11
N ALA A 238 1.19 2.05 -3.28
CA ALA A 238 1.32 2.26 -1.83
C ALA A 238 2.37 3.33 -1.51
N TRP A 239 3.54 3.29 -2.16
CA TRP A 239 4.59 4.30 -2.00
C TRP A 239 4.19 5.65 -2.59
N ALA A 240 3.43 5.68 -3.70
CA ALA A 240 2.90 6.92 -4.24
C ALA A 240 1.85 7.57 -3.32
N GLU A 241 0.94 6.79 -2.72
CA GLU A 241 -0.04 7.30 -1.75
C GLU A 241 0.62 7.73 -0.45
N TRP A 242 1.60 6.97 0.05
CA TRP A 242 2.38 7.37 1.22
C TRP A 242 3.14 8.67 0.96
N ARG A 243 3.76 8.88 -0.21
CA ARG A 243 4.41 10.16 -0.54
C ARG A 243 3.40 11.32 -0.51
N ARG A 244 2.24 11.12 -1.13
CA ARG A 244 1.16 12.13 -1.21
C ARG A 244 0.56 12.48 0.16
N THR A 245 0.37 11.50 1.04
CA THR A 245 -0.38 11.66 2.30
C THR A 245 0.49 11.66 3.56
N CYS A 246 1.68 11.07 3.49
CA CYS A 246 2.53 10.71 4.62
C CYS A 246 1.89 9.73 5.63
N ILE A 247 0.87 8.98 5.21
CA ILE A 247 0.21 7.99 6.06
C ILE A 247 0.51 6.59 5.50
N PRO A 248 0.87 5.62 6.36
CA PRO A 248 1.00 5.73 7.81
C PRO A 248 2.26 6.49 8.24
N THR A 249 2.16 7.21 9.36
CA THR A 249 3.28 8.00 9.93
C THR A 249 4.41 7.13 10.48
N THR A 250 4.17 5.82 10.64
CA THR A 250 5.16 4.84 11.10
C THR A 250 6.19 4.49 10.03
N VAL A 251 5.90 4.78 8.76
CA VAL A 251 6.87 4.57 7.67
C VAL A 251 7.90 5.69 7.73
N VAL A 252 9.08 5.33 8.23
CA VAL A 252 10.26 6.17 8.39
C VAL A 252 11.50 5.42 7.90
N ALA A 253 12.60 6.16 7.67
CA ALA A 253 13.88 5.56 7.28
C ALA A 253 14.33 4.49 8.29
N GLY A 254 15.06 3.50 7.78
CA GLY A 254 15.64 2.43 8.59
C GLY A 254 16.75 2.95 9.49
N VAL A 255 17.00 2.24 10.60
CA VAL A 255 17.94 2.71 11.63
C VAL A 255 19.39 2.76 11.16
N ASP A 256 19.77 1.89 10.22
CA ASP A 256 21.10 1.86 9.59
C ASP A 256 21.07 2.42 8.16
N ALA A 257 20.00 3.12 7.76
CA ALA A 257 19.89 3.66 6.41
C ALA A 257 20.83 4.86 6.22
N THR A 258 21.47 4.94 5.05
CA THR A 258 22.33 6.08 4.69
C THR A 258 21.56 7.40 4.61
N LEU A 259 20.31 7.34 4.16
CA LEU A 259 19.40 8.49 4.16
C LEU A 259 18.58 8.48 5.45
N THR A 260 18.50 9.63 6.10
CA THR A 260 17.66 9.85 7.29
C THR A 260 16.18 9.98 6.96
N THR A 261 15.81 9.95 5.68
CA THR A 261 14.42 9.96 5.20
C THR A 261 14.16 8.86 4.17
N VAL A 262 12.94 8.34 4.13
CA VAL A 262 12.48 7.44 3.07
C VAL A 262 12.58 8.15 1.70
N PRO A 263 13.15 7.50 0.67
CA PRO A 263 13.21 8.05 -0.69
C PRO A 263 11.84 8.50 -1.22
N ARG A 264 11.86 9.58 -2.02
CA ARG A 264 10.69 10.20 -2.65
C ARG A 264 10.62 9.94 -4.16
N ARG A 265 11.71 9.50 -4.77
CA ARG A 265 11.82 9.10 -6.18
C ARG A 265 12.96 8.09 -6.36
N LEU A 266 13.10 7.59 -7.59
CA LEU A 266 14.32 6.92 -8.06
C LEU A 266 15.14 7.93 -8.87
N GLU A 267 16.43 7.68 -8.95
CA GLU A 267 17.35 8.41 -9.82
C GLU A 267 17.23 7.93 -11.27
N TYR A 268 17.66 8.75 -12.22
CA TYR A 268 17.78 8.30 -13.60
C TYR A 268 18.85 7.20 -13.71
N ALA A 269 18.66 6.30 -14.66
CA ALA A 269 19.68 5.29 -14.95
C ALA A 269 20.97 5.98 -15.39
N THR A 270 22.12 5.55 -14.85
CA THR A 270 23.43 6.16 -15.14
C THR A 270 23.74 6.21 -16.65
N LEU A 271 23.22 5.25 -17.42
CA LEU A 271 23.38 5.19 -18.88
C LEU A 271 22.82 6.43 -19.58
N GLU A 272 21.71 7.01 -19.10
CA GLU A 272 21.08 8.20 -19.70
C GLU A 272 22.02 9.41 -19.68
N ASN A 273 22.92 9.49 -18.70
CA ASN A 273 23.95 10.55 -18.65
C ASN A 273 24.95 10.46 -19.80
N THR A 274 25.06 9.30 -20.45
CA THR A 274 25.95 9.10 -21.60
C THR A 274 25.19 9.19 -22.92
N VAL A 275 24.03 8.54 -23.03
CA VAL A 275 23.29 8.42 -24.30
C VAL A 275 22.29 9.54 -24.55
N ASN A 276 21.92 10.31 -23.53
CA ASN A 276 20.83 11.28 -23.58
C ASN A 276 21.06 12.50 -22.65
N ALA A 277 22.33 12.89 -22.48
CA ALA A 277 22.77 13.85 -21.46
C ALA A 277 22.02 15.20 -21.51
N ALA A 278 21.71 15.71 -22.71
CA ALA A 278 20.99 16.97 -22.88
C ALA A 278 19.58 16.92 -22.29
N SER A 279 18.86 15.81 -22.49
CA SER A 279 17.51 15.61 -21.94
C SER A 279 17.53 15.44 -20.43
N VAL A 280 18.52 14.70 -19.90
CA VAL A 280 18.70 14.58 -18.44
C VAL A 280 18.98 15.94 -17.82
N SER A 281 19.87 16.74 -18.41
CA SER A 281 20.19 18.08 -17.94
C SER A 281 18.96 19.00 -17.94
N ALA A 282 18.16 18.98 -19.02
CA ALA A 282 16.91 19.73 -19.09
C ALA A 282 15.91 19.29 -18.00
N ALA A 283 15.75 17.99 -17.79
CA ALA A 283 14.86 17.46 -16.75
C ALA A 283 15.31 17.84 -15.33
N VAL A 284 16.61 17.75 -15.04
CA VAL A 284 17.19 18.17 -13.75
C VAL A 284 17.00 19.68 -13.52
N SER A 285 17.13 20.49 -14.56
CA SER A 285 16.88 21.94 -14.47
C SER A 285 15.44 22.28 -14.10
N ASP A 286 14.45 21.49 -14.55
CA ASP A 286 13.03 21.74 -14.29
C ASP A 286 12.56 21.13 -12.95
N GLN A 287 12.97 19.91 -12.66
CA GLN A 287 12.45 19.16 -11.51
C GLN A 287 13.24 19.38 -10.21
N GLY A 288 14.50 19.83 -10.31
CA GLY A 288 15.50 19.81 -9.25
C GLY A 288 16.52 18.67 -9.40
N ALA A 289 17.50 18.62 -8.49
CA ALA A 289 18.59 17.64 -8.51
C ALA A 289 18.09 16.19 -8.61
N ASP A 290 18.81 15.35 -9.35
CA ASP A 290 18.49 13.92 -9.45
C ASP A 290 19.00 13.15 -8.22
N ASN A 291 18.29 13.33 -7.11
CA ASN A 291 18.56 12.67 -5.85
C ASN A 291 17.31 11.89 -5.40
N LEU A 292 17.50 10.80 -4.68
CA LEU A 292 16.41 10.02 -4.05
C LEU A 292 15.46 10.85 -3.17
N THR A 293 15.90 12.01 -2.63
CA THR A 293 15.12 12.89 -1.76
C THR A 293 14.34 13.98 -2.50
N THR A 294 14.62 14.20 -3.79
CA THR A 294 13.92 15.23 -4.58
C THR A 294 12.46 14.81 -4.79
N ARG A 295 11.54 15.74 -4.52
CA ARG A 295 10.09 15.51 -4.63
C ARG A 295 9.65 15.54 -6.09
N LEU A 296 8.82 14.57 -6.47
CA LEU A 296 8.10 14.61 -7.75
C LEU A 296 7.13 15.78 -7.78
N TRP A 297 6.75 16.25 -8.97
CA TRP A 297 5.85 17.40 -9.14
C TRP A 297 4.57 17.31 -8.29
N TRP A 298 3.86 16.17 -8.32
CA TRP A 298 2.64 15.95 -7.54
C TRP A 298 2.87 15.78 -6.01
N ASP A 299 4.13 15.66 -5.59
CA ASP A 299 4.57 15.47 -4.21
C ASP A 299 5.11 16.77 -3.56
N LYS A 300 4.99 17.92 -4.25
CA LYS A 300 5.58 19.21 -3.83
C LYS A 300 4.78 19.99 -2.77
N ASN A 301 3.46 19.78 -2.65
CA ASN A 301 2.58 20.61 -1.79
C ASN A 301 1.73 19.82 -0.78
N PRO A 302 2.32 19.01 0.10
CA PRO A 302 1.53 18.19 1.01
C PRO A 302 0.89 18.98 2.18
N THR A 303 1.01 20.31 2.19
CA THR A 303 0.46 21.23 3.20
C THR A 303 -0.99 21.66 2.94
N ALA A 304 -1.56 21.36 1.77
CA ALA A 304 -3.00 21.51 1.53
C ALA A 304 -3.73 20.34 2.22
N ALA A 305 -4.35 20.65 3.35
CA ALA A 305 -4.89 19.73 4.34
C ALA A 305 -5.70 18.52 3.78
N PRO A 306 -5.80 17.41 4.54
CA PRO A 306 -5.45 17.31 5.95
C PRO A 306 -4.74 16.00 6.30
N THR A 307 -3.46 15.89 5.98
CA THR A 307 -2.56 14.95 6.65
C THR A 307 -1.16 15.55 6.64
N TYR A 308 -0.98 16.71 7.30
CA TYR A 308 0.27 17.46 7.31
C TYR A 308 1.48 16.55 7.53
N PRO A 309 2.28 16.27 6.49
CA PRO A 309 3.66 15.97 6.73
C PRO A 309 4.26 17.28 7.21
N GLY A 310 4.50 17.37 8.50
CA GLY A 310 5.58 18.25 8.94
C GLY A 310 6.88 17.87 8.22
N ALA A 311 7.93 18.64 8.44
CA ALA A 311 9.27 18.33 7.93
C ALA A 311 9.77 16.91 8.30
N SER A 312 9.09 16.21 9.23
CA SER A 312 9.37 14.86 9.73
C SER A 312 8.82 13.70 8.88
N CYS A 313 8.17 13.95 7.73
CA CYS A 313 7.59 12.86 6.94
C CYS A 313 8.61 11.86 6.40
N GLY A 314 8.55 10.61 6.88
CA GLY A 314 9.50 9.59 6.50
C GLY A 314 10.88 9.74 7.15
N VAL A 315 11.05 10.74 8.01
CA VAL A 315 12.30 11.01 8.71
C VAL A 315 12.42 10.05 9.89
N GLN A 316 13.61 9.51 10.10
CA GLN A 316 13.92 8.71 11.28
C GLN A 316 13.64 9.51 12.55
N ASN A 317 12.91 8.93 13.51
CA ASN A 317 12.79 9.54 14.84
C ASN A 317 14.21 9.62 15.44
N GLY A 318 14.59 10.82 15.91
CA GLY A 318 15.92 11.07 16.47
C GLY A 318 16.31 10.02 17.51
N THR A 319 17.54 9.53 17.39
CA THR A 319 18.23 8.65 18.34
C THR A 319 18.22 9.21 19.75
#